data_AF-A0A933ZA04-F1
#
_entry.id   AF-A0A933ZA04-F1
#
_cell.length_a   1.000
_cell.length_b   1.000
_cell.length_c   1.000
_cell.angle_alpha   90.00
_cell.angle_beta   90.00
_cell.angle_gamma   90.00
#
_symmetry.space_group_name_H-M   'P 1'
#
loop_
_entity.id
_entity.type
_entity.pdbx_description
1 polymer ?
#
loop_
_entity_poly.entity_id
_entity_poly.type
_entity_poly.pdbx_seq_one_letter_code
_entity_poly.pdbx_strand_id
1 'polypeptide(L)'
;MPCAVARGHRAGPRRQELTVLGPPSVFGDPNATSAFHRWLESPLVKAPLPIPILLAIAPVIWLFFRSTWRELDAEAQRYRGEWVAKGKWDPRPAVAFAILAVVLTVQEYYGGRYFYDTTIRPFLAAHQTGWIGAVFKLSKYDELFGYAWWAFARCFGYVIVPLPIWKLLFPRDSLLDMGLRMRGLLRHTWIYLVCLAVVVPSMLLVARQPDFGTYYPFYKLCSRSWLDLALWEAMYFAQFFALEMFFRGWLLGALRKNLGSAAIFAMVVPYCMIHYGKPYLEANGAIVAGIVLGSLSMRTKSIYSGFLVHITVALSMDLLSLWHRHALPHVWIAP
;
A
#
# COMPACT_ATOMS: atom_id res chain seq x y z
N MET A 1 -14.57 -20.69 1.49
CA MET A 1 -13.98 -20.32 2.80
C MET A 1 -13.09 -21.49 3.23
N PRO A 2 -11.81 -21.32 3.61
CA PRO A 2 -11.03 -20.10 3.89
C PRO A 2 -9.88 -19.85 2.89
N CYS A 3 -9.59 -18.58 2.60
CA CYS A 3 -8.42 -18.15 1.82
C CYS A 3 -7.30 -17.82 2.83
N ALA A 4 -6.40 -18.78 3.04
CA ALA A 4 -5.23 -18.62 3.87
C ALA A 4 -4.05 -18.23 2.98
N VAL A 5 -3.44 -17.10 3.32
CA VAL A 5 -2.09 -16.69 2.96
C VAL A 5 -1.19 -17.92 2.93
N ALA A 6 -0.66 -18.23 1.75
CA ALA A 6 0.29 -19.30 1.54
C ALA A 6 1.54 -19.05 2.37
N ARG A 7 1.56 -19.61 3.58
CA ARG A 7 2.78 -19.91 4.32
C ARG A 7 3.56 -20.94 3.51
N GLY A 8 4.66 -20.53 2.92
CA GLY A 8 5.70 -21.45 2.44
C GLY A 8 6.38 -22.14 3.61
N HIS A 9 5.74 -23.16 4.18
CA HIS A 9 6.40 -24.21 4.95
C HIS A 9 6.05 -25.53 4.28
N ARG A 10 6.88 -25.94 3.31
CA ARG A 10 6.94 -27.34 2.88
C ARG A 10 7.97 -28.04 3.77
N ALA A 11 7.50 -28.97 4.59
CA ALA A 11 8.34 -29.97 5.22
C ALA A 11 8.95 -30.86 4.13
N GLY A 12 10.26 -30.73 3.91
CA GLY A 12 11.10 -31.72 3.23
C GLY A 12 11.63 -32.74 4.23
N PRO A 13 12.09 -33.93 3.77
CA PRO A 13 12.46 -35.03 4.65
C PRO A 13 13.66 -34.67 5.54
N ARG A 14 13.57 -35.03 6.83
CA ARG A 14 14.60 -34.88 7.86
C ARG A 14 15.99 -35.26 7.33
N ARG A 15 16.84 -34.27 7.06
CA ARG A 15 18.30 -34.47 7.14
C ARG A 15 18.65 -34.46 8.62
N GLN A 16 19.29 -35.54 9.10
CA GLN A 16 19.96 -35.53 10.39
C GLN A 16 21.05 -34.46 10.34
N GLU A 17 20.86 -33.35 11.06
CA GLU A 17 21.92 -32.38 11.30
C GLU A 17 22.87 -32.94 12.36
N LEU A 18 24.11 -33.22 11.95
CA LEU A 18 25.22 -33.39 12.89
C LEU A 18 25.38 -32.09 13.68
N THR A 19 25.17 -32.17 14.99
CA THR A 19 25.39 -31.05 15.92
C THR A 19 26.89 -30.75 16.02
N VAL A 20 27.38 -29.80 15.22
CA VAL A 20 28.69 -29.17 15.46
C VAL A 20 28.46 -28.07 16.49
N LEU A 21 28.90 -28.31 17.72
CA LEU A 21 28.86 -27.34 18.82
C LEU A 21 29.80 -26.16 18.49
N GLY A 22 29.24 -25.06 18.00
CA GLY A 22 29.92 -23.77 17.95
C GLY A 22 29.99 -23.11 19.35
N PRO A 23 30.95 -22.20 19.58
CA PRO A 23 31.09 -21.53 20.88
C PRO A 23 29.85 -20.68 21.22
N PRO A 24 29.54 -20.49 22.52
CA PRO A 24 28.34 -19.78 22.95
C PRO A 24 28.31 -18.34 22.43
N SER A 25 27.17 -17.95 21.87
CA SER A 25 26.92 -16.58 21.40
C SER A 25 26.96 -15.60 22.57
N VAL A 26 27.77 -14.54 22.43
CA VAL A 26 27.89 -13.41 23.38
C VAL A 26 26.65 -12.49 23.35
N PHE A 27 25.69 -12.78 22.47
CA PHE A 27 24.40 -12.09 22.40
C PHE A 27 23.36 -12.90 23.17
N GLY A 28 22.67 -12.23 24.10
CA GLY A 28 21.69 -12.83 25.00
C GLY A 28 20.62 -13.66 24.28
N ASP A 29 20.00 -14.57 25.04
CA ASP A 29 19.02 -15.55 24.55
C ASP A 29 17.97 -14.91 23.62
N PRO A 30 17.92 -15.30 22.33
CA PRO A 30 16.93 -14.78 21.38
C PRO A 30 15.49 -15.12 21.76
N ASN A 31 15.26 -16.01 22.74
CA ASN A 31 13.95 -16.35 23.29
C ASN A 31 13.55 -15.57 24.55
N ALA A 32 14.40 -14.68 25.07
CA ALA A 32 14.08 -13.85 26.24
C ALA A 32 13.19 -12.65 25.88
N THR A 33 12.05 -12.89 25.22
CA THR A 33 10.99 -11.87 25.17
C THR A 33 10.48 -11.65 26.59
N SER A 34 10.54 -10.40 27.07
CA SER A 34 10.09 -10.06 28.42
C SER A 34 8.65 -10.54 28.65
N ALA A 35 8.31 -10.91 29.88
CA ALA A 35 6.93 -11.28 30.23
C ALA A 35 5.93 -10.20 29.79
N PHE A 36 6.35 -8.94 29.85
CA PHE A 36 5.62 -7.78 29.34
C PHE A 36 5.38 -7.84 27.83
N HIS A 37 6.39 -8.15 27.01
CA HIS A 37 6.23 -8.29 25.57
C HIS A 37 5.23 -9.39 25.21
N ARG A 38 5.32 -10.56 25.86
CA ARG A 38 4.37 -11.67 25.64
C ARG A 38 2.94 -11.29 26.03
N TRP A 39 2.78 -10.55 27.12
CA TRP A 39 1.48 -10.03 27.55
C TRP A 39 0.92 -9.03 26.53
N LEU A 40 1.75 -8.09 26.05
CA LEU A 40 1.35 -7.09 25.05
C LEU A 40 0.98 -7.72 23.70
N GLU A 41 1.69 -8.76 23.29
CA GLU A 41 1.42 -9.52 22.06
C GLU A 41 0.25 -10.51 22.18
N SER A 42 -0.30 -10.71 23.39
CA SER A 42 -1.45 -11.59 23.55
C SER A 42 -2.67 -11.04 22.78
N PRO A 43 -3.44 -11.88 22.05
CA PRO A 43 -4.56 -11.41 21.25
C PRO A 43 -5.59 -10.60 22.03
N LEU A 44 -5.83 -10.96 23.30
CA LEU A 44 -6.78 -10.27 24.17
C LEU A 44 -6.34 -8.85 24.55
N VAL A 45 -5.03 -8.60 24.62
CA VAL A 45 -4.48 -7.27 24.88
C VAL A 45 -4.31 -6.49 23.58
N LYS A 46 -3.74 -7.12 22.55
CA LYS A 46 -3.38 -6.48 21.28
C LYS A 46 -4.59 -6.05 20.46
N ALA A 47 -5.66 -6.86 20.42
CA ALA A 47 -6.86 -6.57 19.63
C ALA A 47 -7.59 -5.27 20.03
N PRO A 48 -7.81 -4.95 21.32
CA PRO A 48 -8.46 -3.69 21.69
C PRO A 48 -7.53 -2.46 21.62
N LEU A 49 -6.21 -2.60 21.49
CA LEU A 49 -5.26 -1.47 21.51
C LEU A 49 -5.62 -0.29 20.57
N PRO A 50 -6.11 -0.52 19.33
CA PRO A 50 -6.44 0.59 18.45
C PRO A 50 -7.67 1.39 18.89
N ILE A 51 -8.60 0.78 19.63
CA ILE A 51 -9.90 1.37 19.98
C ILE A 51 -9.76 2.73 20.69
N PRO A 52 -9.03 2.86 21.82
CA PRO A 52 -8.90 4.15 22.50
C PRO A 52 -8.24 5.22 21.62
N ILE A 53 -7.27 4.82 20.79
CA ILE A 53 -6.58 5.73 19.86
C ILE A 53 -7.56 6.25 18.80
N LEU A 54 -8.36 5.35 18.20
CA LEU A 54 -9.35 5.72 17.20
C LEU A 54 -10.45 6.62 17.81
N LEU A 55 -10.92 6.32 19.02
CA LEU A 55 -11.91 7.13 19.73
C LEU A 55 -11.37 8.53 20.07
N ALA A 56 -10.09 8.65 20.43
CA ALA A 56 -9.47 9.94 20.72
C ALA A 56 -9.26 10.79 19.45
N ILE A 57 -8.90 10.16 18.33
CA ILE A 57 -8.58 10.87 17.08
C ILE A 57 -9.86 11.24 16.29
N ALA A 58 -10.92 10.43 16.37
CA ALA A 58 -12.13 10.64 15.56
C ALA A 58 -12.77 12.03 15.71
N PRO A 59 -12.95 12.60 16.93
CA PRO A 59 -13.47 13.96 17.10
C PRO A 59 -12.57 15.02 16.46
N VAL A 60 -11.25 14.85 16.53
CA VAL A 60 -10.28 15.79 15.94
C VAL A 60 -10.40 15.80 14.42
N ILE A 61 -10.47 14.62 13.80
CA ILE A 61 -10.68 14.48 12.35
C ILE A 61 -12.01 15.11 11.94
N TRP A 62 -13.09 14.80 12.68
CA TRP A 62 -14.39 15.36 12.39
C TRP A 62 -14.39 16.89 12.50
N LEU A 63 -13.84 17.46 13.58
CA LEU A 63 -13.76 18.92 13.76
C LEU A 63 -13.00 19.59 12.62
N PHE A 64 -11.93 18.97 12.14
CA PHE A 64 -11.11 19.48 11.05
C PHE A 64 -11.82 19.44 9.69
N PHE A 65 -12.56 18.36 9.39
CA PHE A 65 -13.16 18.13 8.08
C PHE A 65 -14.68 18.35 8.00
N ARG A 66 -15.37 18.64 9.10
CA ARG A 66 -16.85 18.76 9.15
C ARG A 66 -17.43 19.72 8.12
N SER A 67 -16.77 20.84 7.84
CA SER A 67 -17.22 21.80 6.83
C SER A 67 -17.14 21.21 5.43
N THR A 68 -16.00 20.59 5.11
CA THR A 68 -15.79 19.88 3.84
C THR A 68 -16.79 18.74 3.68
N TRP A 69 -17.01 17.91 4.70
CA TRP A 69 -17.96 16.80 4.62
C TRP A 69 -19.39 17.30 4.42
N ARG A 70 -19.81 18.33 5.14
CA ARG A 70 -21.13 18.96 4.96
C ARG A 70 -21.33 19.50 3.54
N GLU A 71 -20.32 20.14 2.96
CA GLU A 71 -20.38 20.65 1.58
C GLU A 71 -20.50 19.50 0.56
N LEU A 72 -19.72 18.43 0.74
CA LEU A 72 -19.79 17.23 -0.10
C LEU A 72 -21.15 16.55 -0.02
N ASP A 73 -21.74 16.46 1.17
CA ASP A 73 -23.05 15.84 1.38
C ASP A 73 -24.18 16.69 0.78
N ALA A 74 -24.08 18.02 0.87
CA ALA A 74 -25.01 18.93 0.22
C ALA A 74 -24.91 18.86 -1.33
N GLU A 75 -23.69 18.78 -1.88
CA GLU A 75 -23.46 18.57 -3.31
C GLU A 75 -24.08 17.24 -3.77
N ALA A 76 -23.83 16.16 -3.03
CA ALA A 76 -24.34 14.84 -3.37
C ALA A 76 -25.87 14.74 -3.25
N GLN A 77 -26.47 15.37 -2.24
CA GLN A 77 -27.93 15.41 -2.10
C GLN A 77 -28.60 16.12 -3.26
N ARG A 78 -28.07 17.27 -3.71
CA ARG A 78 -28.57 17.98 -4.90
C ARG A 78 -28.46 17.11 -6.15
N TYR A 79 -27.30 16.50 -6.36
CA TYR A 79 -27.04 15.62 -7.49
C TYR A 79 -28.03 14.45 -7.55
N ARG A 80 -28.22 13.74 -6.43
CA ARG A 80 -29.21 12.65 -6.34
C ARG A 80 -30.63 13.16 -6.61
N GLY A 81 -30.99 14.33 -6.09
CA GLY A 81 -32.29 14.97 -6.35
C GLY A 81 -32.55 15.22 -7.84
N GLU A 82 -31.55 15.70 -8.59
CA GLU A 82 -31.66 15.90 -10.04
C GLU A 82 -31.90 14.60 -10.81
N TRP A 83 -31.31 13.48 -10.38
CA TRP A 83 -31.52 12.18 -11.00
C TRP A 83 -32.92 11.62 -10.71
N VAL A 84 -33.36 11.73 -9.46
CA VAL A 84 -34.73 11.34 -9.06
C VAL A 84 -35.77 12.15 -9.82
N ALA A 85 -35.59 13.47 -9.94
CA ALA A 85 -36.49 14.34 -10.71
C ALA A 85 -36.57 13.96 -12.20
N LYS A 86 -35.52 13.34 -12.75
CA LYS A 86 -35.50 12.81 -14.13
C LYS A 86 -36.11 11.40 -14.23
N GLY A 87 -36.52 10.78 -13.12
CA GLY A 87 -36.96 9.39 -13.07
C GLY A 87 -35.84 8.40 -13.44
N LYS A 88 -34.57 8.77 -13.20
CA LYS A 88 -33.40 7.98 -13.59
C LYS A 88 -32.56 7.58 -12.38
N TRP A 89 -31.78 6.52 -12.56
CA TRP A 89 -30.77 6.04 -11.62
C TRP A 89 -29.36 6.31 -12.19
N ASP A 90 -28.41 6.71 -11.35
CA ASP A 90 -27.00 6.87 -11.76
C ASP A 90 -26.24 5.53 -11.57
N PRO A 91 -25.79 4.86 -12.65
CA PRO A 91 -25.08 3.59 -12.55
C PRO A 91 -23.64 3.72 -12.05
N ARG A 92 -23.08 4.93 -11.96
CA ARG A 92 -21.68 5.17 -11.60
C ARG A 92 -21.23 4.45 -10.33
N PRO A 93 -21.96 4.48 -9.19
CA PRO A 93 -21.51 3.80 -7.98
C PRO A 93 -21.44 2.28 -8.16
N ALA A 94 -22.46 1.68 -8.78
CA ALA A 94 -22.49 0.23 -9.02
C ALA A 94 -21.34 -0.21 -9.94
N VAL A 95 -21.09 0.54 -11.02
CA VAL A 95 -19.97 0.29 -11.93
C VAL A 95 -18.63 0.45 -11.21
N ALA A 96 -18.46 1.49 -10.39
CA ALA A 96 -17.24 1.72 -9.62
C ALA A 96 -16.95 0.57 -8.65
N PHE A 97 -17.96 0.13 -7.89
CA PHE A 97 -17.79 -0.99 -6.96
C PHE A 97 -17.56 -2.33 -7.68
N ALA A 98 -18.19 -2.57 -8.83
CA ALA A 98 -17.93 -3.76 -9.65
C ALA A 98 -16.49 -3.79 -10.17
N ILE A 99 -16.01 -2.68 -10.74
CA ILE A 99 -14.61 -2.55 -11.19
C ILE A 99 -13.65 -2.75 -10.02
N LEU A 100 -13.92 -2.10 -8.87
CA LEU A 100 -13.12 -2.25 -7.66
C LEU A 100 -13.01 -3.72 -7.23
N ALA A 101 -14.14 -4.42 -7.15
CA ALA A 101 -14.17 -5.82 -6.73
C ALA A 101 -13.39 -6.73 -7.68
N VAL A 102 -13.57 -6.56 -8.99
CA VAL A 102 -12.84 -7.33 -10.01
C VAL A 102 -11.35 -7.05 -9.94
N VAL A 103 -10.95 -5.77 -9.91
CA VAL A 103 -9.55 -5.35 -9.86
C VAL A 103 -8.85 -5.93 -8.62
N LEU A 104 -9.46 -5.80 -7.44
CA LEU A 104 -8.86 -6.32 -6.20
C LEU A 104 -8.78 -7.84 -6.20
N THR A 105 -9.81 -8.53 -6.71
CA THR A 105 -9.82 -10.00 -6.80
C THR A 105 -8.73 -10.50 -7.74
N VAL A 106 -8.61 -9.91 -8.94
CA VAL A 106 -7.58 -10.31 -9.91
C VAL A 106 -6.18 -10.08 -9.34
N GLN A 107 -5.95 -8.93 -8.68
CA GLN A 107 -4.65 -8.65 -8.09
C GLN A 107 -4.31 -9.59 -6.93
N GLU A 108 -5.28 -9.97 -6.11
CA GLU A 108 -5.05 -10.91 -5.00
C GLU A 108 -4.65 -12.30 -5.52
N TYR A 109 -5.33 -12.81 -6.55
CA TYR A 109 -5.08 -14.16 -7.06
C TYR A 109 -3.89 -14.24 -8.01
N TYR A 110 -3.63 -13.20 -8.82
CA TYR A 110 -2.67 -13.26 -9.92
C TYR A 110 -1.54 -12.22 -9.82
N GLY A 111 -1.67 -11.20 -8.97
CA GLY A 111 -0.66 -10.14 -8.83
C GLY A 111 0.48 -10.44 -7.86
N GLY A 112 0.47 -11.61 -7.22
CA GLY A 112 1.42 -11.99 -6.18
C GLY A 112 2.60 -12.84 -6.66
N ARG A 113 3.53 -13.12 -5.72
CA ARG A 113 4.73 -13.94 -5.94
C ARG A 113 4.40 -15.37 -6.39
N TYR A 114 3.32 -15.95 -5.90
CA TYR A 114 2.91 -17.30 -6.27
C TYR A 114 2.71 -17.44 -7.79
N PHE A 115 1.92 -16.55 -8.39
CA PHE A 115 1.67 -16.57 -9.83
C PHE A 115 2.95 -16.29 -10.64
N TYR A 116 3.81 -15.42 -10.13
CA TYR A 116 5.13 -15.22 -10.72
C TYR A 116 5.92 -16.54 -10.76
N ASP A 117 6.07 -17.22 -9.62
CA ASP A 117 6.89 -18.44 -9.52
C ASP A 117 6.34 -19.60 -10.35
N THR A 118 5.01 -19.74 -10.46
CA THR A 118 4.38 -20.86 -11.17
C THR A 118 4.19 -20.63 -12.67
N THR A 119 4.07 -19.38 -13.10
CA THR A 119 3.63 -19.05 -14.46
C THR A 119 4.65 -18.19 -15.19
N ILE A 120 5.03 -17.05 -14.61
CA ILE A 120 5.89 -16.06 -15.27
C ILE A 120 7.35 -16.53 -15.29
N ARG A 121 7.85 -17.02 -14.15
CA ARG A 121 9.24 -17.43 -13.97
C ARG A 121 9.62 -18.61 -14.87
N PRO A 122 8.83 -19.69 -15.01
CA PRO A 122 9.14 -20.76 -15.95
C PRO A 122 9.16 -20.28 -17.41
N PHE A 123 8.26 -19.38 -17.78
CA PHE A 123 8.27 -18.74 -19.10
C PHE A 123 9.55 -17.95 -19.34
N LEU A 124 9.98 -17.11 -18.38
CA LEU A 124 11.24 -16.37 -18.46
C LEU A 124 12.46 -17.29 -18.52
N ALA A 125 12.44 -18.39 -17.76
CA ALA A 125 13.50 -19.40 -17.75
C ALA A 125 13.64 -20.11 -19.11
N ALA A 126 12.52 -20.47 -19.73
CA ALA A 126 12.49 -21.10 -21.05
C ALA A 126 13.04 -20.20 -22.17
N HIS A 127 12.97 -18.87 -21.99
CA HIS A 127 13.43 -17.89 -22.97
C HIS A 127 14.76 -17.22 -22.57
N GLN A 128 15.57 -17.85 -21.73
CA GLN A 128 16.90 -17.33 -21.38
C GLN A 128 17.91 -17.42 -22.52
N THR A 129 17.64 -18.18 -23.59
CA THR A 129 18.49 -18.22 -24.77
C THR A 129 18.10 -17.11 -25.76
N GLY A 130 19.02 -16.21 -26.09
CA GLY A 130 18.80 -15.11 -27.05
C GLY A 130 18.87 -13.72 -26.40
N TRP A 131 18.30 -12.70 -27.06
CA TRP A 131 18.33 -11.31 -26.58
C TRP A 131 17.69 -11.13 -25.21
N ILE A 132 16.67 -11.95 -24.89
CA ILE A 132 15.99 -11.94 -23.58
C ILE A 132 16.97 -12.30 -22.47
N GLY A 133 17.78 -13.35 -22.58
CA GLY A 133 18.79 -13.68 -21.56
C GLY A 133 19.98 -12.72 -21.50
N ALA A 134 20.28 -12.03 -22.61
CA ALA A 134 21.31 -11.01 -22.64
C ALA A 134 20.91 -9.77 -21.80
N VAL A 135 19.61 -9.41 -21.83
CA VAL A 135 19.07 -8.26 -21.09
C VAL A 135 18.55 -8.66 -19.70
N PHE A 136 17.90 -9.82 -19.58
CA PHE A 136 17.22 -10.30 -18.38
C PHE A 136 17.92 -11.52 -17.78
N LYS A 137 18.96 -11.26 -16.98
CA LYS A 137 19.69 -12.31 -16.24
C LYS A 137 18.87 -12.85 -15.08
N LEU A 138 18.05 -13.87 -15.34
CA LEU A 138 17.16 -14.47 -14.33
C LEU A 138 17.95 -14.99 -13.13
N SER A 139 19.10 -15.61 -13.33
CA SER A 139 19.97 -16.10 -12.24
C SER A 139 20.42 -15.00 -11.26
N LYS A 140 20.48 -13.74 -11.71
CA LYS A 140 20.96 -12.60 -10.91
C LYS A 140 19.83 -11.75 -10.33
N TYR A 141 18.69 -11.66 -11.03
CA TYR A 141 17.60 -10.73 -10.70
C TYR A 141 16.24 -11.43 -10.50
N ASP A 142 16.21 -12.75 -10.25
CA ASP A 142 14.98 -13.54 -10.04
C ASP A 142 14.02 -12.88 -9.03
N GLU A 143 14.52 -12.53 -7.84
CA GLU A 143 13.70 -11.87 -6.82
C GLU A 143 13.19 -10.49 -7.26
N LEU A 144 14.04 -9.71 -7.92
CA LEU A 144 13.67 -8.39 -8.42
C LEU A 144 12.57 -8.50 -9.49
N PHE A 145 12.62 -9.51 -10.35
CA PHE A 145 11.57 -9.78 -11.33
C PHE A 145 10.26 -10.21 -10.68
N GLY A 146 10.30 -10.94 -9.57
CA GLY A 146 9.11 -11.20 -8.75
C GLY A 146 8.46 -9.90 -8.27
N TYR A 147 9.26 -8.94 -7.80
CA TYR A 147 8.76 -7.61 -7.43
C TYR A 147 8.33 -6.76 -8.62
N ALA A 148 8.98 -6.90 -9.77
CA ALA A 148 8.58 -6.24 -11.01
C ALA A 148 7.20 -6.73 -11.48
N TRP A 149 6.93 -8.03 -11.39
CA TRP A 149 5.59 -8.58 -11.66
C TRP A 149 4.55 -8.01 -10.70
N TRP A 150 4.86 -8.00 -9.40
CA TRP A 150 3.97 -7.42 -8.40
C TRP A 150 3.66 -5.94 -8.70
N ALA A 151 4.69 -5.12 -8.91
CA ALA A 151 4.53 -3.70 -9.22
C ALA A 151 3.75 -3.50 -10.53
N PHE A 152 4.05 -4.28 -11.56
CA PHE A 152 3.30 -4.29 -12.83
C PHE A 152 1.82 -4.60 -12.60
N ALA A 153 1.50 -5.68 -11.89
CA ALA A 153 0.11 -6.09 -11.63
C ALA A 153 -0.66 -5.03 -10.83
N ARG A 154 0.00 -4.38 -9.84
CA ARG A 154 -0.59 -3.26 -9.09
C ARG A 154 -0.83 -2.05 -10.00
N CYS A 155 0.17 -1.59 -10.74
CA CYS A 155 0.04 -0.46 -11.65
C CYS A 155 -1.03 -0.69 -12.73
N PHE A 156 -1.00 -1.87 -13.36
CA PHE A 156 -1.96 -2.25 -14.38
C PHE A 156 -3.39 -2.31 -13.82
N GLY A 157 -3.58 -3.03 -12.71
CA GLY A 157 -4.89 -3.16 -12.09
C GLY A 157 -5.46 -1.84 -11.57
N TYR A 158 -4.62 -0.97 -11.00
CA TYR A 158 -5.05 0.29 -10.38
C TYR A 158 -5.22 1.46 -11.36
N VAL A 159 -4.56 1.43 -12.52
CA VAL A 159 -4.63 2.55 -13.48
C VAL A 159 -5.21 2.10 -14.81
N ILE A 160 -4.66 1.05 -15.40
CA ILE A 160 -4.95 0.64 -16.78
C ILE A 160 -6.30 -0.06 -16.91
N VAL A 161 -6.78 -0.74 -15.89
CA VAL A 161 -8.12 -1.32 -15.88
C VAL A 161 -9.20 -0.24 -15.63
N PRO A 162 -9.19 0.49 -14.50
CA PRO A 162 -10.30 1.37 -14.13
C PRO A 162 -10.41 2.62 -14.99
N LEU A 163 -9.32 3.30 -15.35
CA LEU A 163 -9.41 4.60 -16.02
C LEU A 163 -9.92 4.49 -17.46
N PRO A 164 -9.41 3.59 -18.33
CA PRO A 164 -9.93 3.41 -19.67
C PRO A 164 -11.36 2.88 -19.68
N ILE A 165 -11.68 1.86 -18.85
CA ILE A 165 -13.04 1.33 -18.73
C ILE A 165 -14.00 2.44 -18.29
N TRP A 166 -13.62 3.25 -17.29
CA TRP A 166 -14.43 4.37 -16.86
C TRP A 166 -14.63 5.40 -17.97
N LYS A 167 -13.58 5.74 -18.70
CA LYS A 167 -13.66 6.72 -19.79
C LYS A 167 -14.53 6.24 -20.95
N LEU A 168 -14.53 4.93 -21.23
CA LEU A 168 -15.42 4.30 -22.22
C LEU A 168 -16.89 4.35 -21.79
N LEU A 169 -17.19 4.03 -20.53
CA LEU A 169 -18.56 4.02 -20.00
C LEU A 169 -19.12 5.43 -19.73
N PHE A 170 -18.26 6.36 -19.29
CA PHE A 170 -18.62 7.72 -18.89
C PHE A 170 -17.73 8.77 -19.58
N PRO A 171 -17.86 8.95 -20.91
CA PRO A 171 -16.95 9.79 -21.69
C PRO A 171 -16.97 11.27 -21.31
N ARG A 172 -18.05 11.74 -20.66
CA ARG A 172 -18.16 13.12 -20.17
C ARG A 172 -17.41 13.38 -18.87
N ASP A 173 -17.02 12.33 -18.15
CA ASP A 173 -16.26 12.49 -16.91
C ASP A 173 -14.79 12.77 -17.27
N SER A 174 -14.20 13.72 -16.55
CA SER A 174 -12.81 14.14 -16.73
C SER A 174 -11.90 13.34 -15.81
N LEU A 175 -10.92 12.64 -16.38
CA LEU A 175 -9.90 11.94 -15.59
C LEU A 175 -9.02 12.93 -14.80
N LEU A 176 -8.91 14.19 -15.27
CA LEU A 176 -8.21 15.23 -14.52
C LEU A 176 -8.90 15.54 -13.19
N ASP A 177 -10.24 15.50 -13.16
CA ASP A 177 -11.03 15.71 -11.94
C ASP A 177 -10.95 14.53 -10.96
N MET A 178 -10.39 13.40 -11.39
CA MET A 178 -10.14 12.21 -10.58
C MET A 178 -8.74 12.25 -9.93
N GLY A 179 -8.36 13.40 -9.37
CA GLY A 179 -7.16 13.49 -8.54
C GLY A 179 -5.87 13.94 -9.24
N LEU A 180 -5.90 14.18 -10.55
CA LEU A 180 -4.74 14.64 -11.33
C LEU A 180 -4.62 16.17 -11.41
N ARG A 181 -5.41 16.95 -10.64
CA ARG A 181 -5.25 18.40 -10.60
C ARG A 181 -4.11 18.78 -9.64
N MET A 182 -3.17 19.61 -10.12
CA MET A 182 -2.10 20.18 -9.28
C MET A 182 -2.57 21.44 -8.53
N ARG A 183 -3.72 21.99 -8.93
CA ARG A 183 -4.16 23.31 -8.51
C ARG A 183 -4.55 23.28 -7.03
N GLY A 184 -3.85 24.08 -6.21
CA GLY A 184 -4.10 24.16 -4.77
C GLY A 184 -3.21 23.26 -3.91
N LEU A 185 -2.34 22.42 -4.51
CA LEU A 185 -1.40 21.60 -3.75
C LEU A 185 -0.54 22.44 -2.80
N LEU A 186 0.03 23.54 -3.31
CA LEU A 186 0.88 24.46 -2.53
C LEU A 186 0.12 25.15 -1.39
N ARG A 187 -1.18 25.39 -1.53
CA ARG A 187 -2.02 26.02 -0.49
C ARG A 187 -2.26 25.09 0.70
N HIS A 188 -2.22 23.78 0.46
CA HIS A 188 -2.47 22.75 1.46
C HIS A 188 -1.21 21.99 1.88
N THR A 189 -0.02 22.45 1.47
CA THR A 189 1.27 21.88 1.86
C THR A 189 1.44 21.80 3.37
N TRP A 190 0.89 22.74 4.13
CA TRP A 190 0.96 22.67 5.60
C TRP A 190 0.27 21.42 6.18
N ILE A 191 -0.80 20.92 5.54
CA ILE A 191 -1.48 19.68 5.96
C ILE A 191 -0.56 18.48 5.70
N TYR A 192 0.15 18.49 4.57
CA TYR A 192 1.20 17.53 4.28
C TYR A 192 2.33 17.57 5.32
N LEU A 193 2.80 18.77 5.70
CA LEU A 193 3.81 18.93 6.74
C LEU A 193 3.33 18.42 8.11
N VAL A 194 2.06 18.65 8.47
CA VAL A 194 1.47 18.08 9.68
C VAL A 194 1.42 16.55 9.61
N CYS A 195 1.06 15.97 8.46
CA CYS A 195 1.10 14.53 8.28
C CYS A 195 2.53 13.99 8.46
N LEU A 196 3.53 14.63 7.86
CA LEU A 196 4.93 14.28 8.04
C LEU A 196 5.39 14.42 9.50
N ALA A 197 4.99 15.48 10.19
CA ALA A 197 5.34 15.72 11.59
C ALA A 197 4.82 14.63 12.53
N VAL A 198 3.75 13.93 12.17
CA VAL A 198 3.24 12.77 12.92
C VAL A 198 3.91 11.48 12.45
N VAL A 199 4.00 11.30 11.13
CA VAL A 199 4.43 10.04 10.53
C VAL A 199 5.93 9.81 10.69
N VAL A 200 6.78 10.82 10.51
CA VAL A 200 8.25 10.67 10.63
C VAL A 200 8.67 10.25 12.04
N PRO A 201 8.21 10.89 13.14
CA PRO A 201 8.50 10.40 14.49
C PRO A 201 7.96 8.99 14.74
N SER A 202 6.79 8.67 14.20
CA SER A 202 6.22 7.31 14.29
C SER A 202 7.13 6.29 13.61
N MET A 203 7.69 6.60 12.43
CA MET A 203 8.64 5.73 11.74
C MET A 203 9.94 5.56 12.50
N LEU A 204 10.48 6.63 13.11
CA LEU A 204 11.68 6.54 13.94
C LEU A 204 11.49 5.66 15.18
N LEU A 205 10.27 5.64 15.75
CA LEU A 205 9.91 4.75 16.85
C LEU A 205 9.76 3.30 16.37
N VAL A 206 9.05 3.08 15.27
CA VAL A 206 8.83 1.75 14.69
C VAL A 206 10.14 1.14 14.19
N ALA A 207 11.07 1.94 13.68
CA ALA A 207 12.37 1.50 13.20
C ALA A 207 13.29 0.91 14.29
N ARG A 208 12.95 1.11 15.57
CA ARG A 208 13.63 0.52 16.73
C ARG A 208 13.08 -0.85 17.14
N GLN A 209 11.99 -1.30 16.52
CA GLN A 209 11.41 -2.59 16.86
C GLN A 209 12.30 -3.73 16.32
N PRO A 210 12.48 -4.83 17.07
CA PRO A 210 13.37 -5.93 16.67
C PRO A 210 13.05 -6.49 15.27
N ASP A 211 11.77 -6.60 14.94
CA ASP A 211 11.29 -7.20 13.69
C ASP A 211 11.38 -6.25 12.48
N PHE A 212 11.70 -4.97 12.70
CA PHE A 212 11.68 -3.96 11.65
C PHE A 212 12.67 -4.27 10.52
N GLY A 213 13.92 -4.60 10.88
CA GLY A 213 14.97 -4.95 9.92
C GLY A 213 14.74 -6.29 9.22
N THR A 214 14.00 -7.20 9.85
CA THR A 214 13.60 -8.47 9.20
C THR A 214 12.49 -8.26 8.18
N TYR A 215 11.63 -7.27 8.36
CA TYR A 215 10.52 -7.00 7.46
C TYR A 215 10.92 -6.04 6.32
N TYR A 216 11.59 -4.92 6.60
CA TYR A 216 12.01 -3.94 5.60
C TYR A 216 13.51 -4.03 5.25
N PRO A 217 13.93 -3.68 4.03
CA PRO A 217 13.11 -3.54 2.81
C PRO A 217 12.46 -4.87 2.40
N PHE A 218 11.40 -4.84 1.59
CA PHE A 218 10.81 -6.09 1.09
C PHE A 218 11.78 -6.80 0.15
N TYR A 219 12.40 -6.07 -0.78
CA TYR A 219 13.47 -6.61 -1.61
C TYR A 219 14.79 -6.68 -0.84
N LYS A 220 15.10 -7.85 -0.27
CA LYS A 220 16.29 -8.03 0.59
C LYS A 220 17.62 -7.87 -0.15
N LEU A 221 17.65 -8.10 -1.45
CA LEU A 221 18.84 -7.92 -2.28
C LEU A 221 19.05 -6.45 -2.71
N CYS A 222 18.21 -5.51 -2.27
CA CYS A 222 18.40 -4.07 -2.56
C CYS A 222 19.74 -3.53 -2.03
N SER A 223 20.30 -4.12 -0.98
CA SER A 223 21.59 -3.73 -0.40
C SER A 223 22.79 -4.11 -1.27
N ARG A 224 22.60 -4.96 -2.29
CA ARG A 224 23.68 -5.46 -3.15
C ARG A 224 24.32 -4.34 -3.98
N SER A 225 23.54 -3.35 -4.42
CA SER A 225 24.03 -2.22 -5.21
C SER A 225 23.06 -1.03 -5.20
N TRP A 226 23.55 0.17 -5.50
CA TRP A 226 22.68 1.36 -5.65
C TRP A 226 21.66 1.18 -6.76
N LEU A 227 22.00 0.47 -7.83
CA LEU A 227 21.05 0.16 -8.91
C LEU A 227 19.91 -0.74 -8.42
N ASP A 228 20.21 -1.78 -7.63
CA ASP A 228 19.21 -2.67 -7.04
C ASP A 228 18.23 -1.89 -6.15
N LEU A 229 18.75 -1.01 -5.29
CA LEU A 229 17.93 -0.14 -4.45
C LEU A 229 17.10 0.84 -5.30
N ALA A 230 17.70 1.51 -6.28
CA ALA A 230 17.01 2.49 -7.11
C ALA A 230 15.88 1.85 -7.94
N LEU A 231 16.09 0.66 -8.50
CA LEU A 231 15.06 -0.08 -9.23
C LEU A 231 13.92 -0.51 -8.31
N TRP A 232 14.25 -0.99 -7.11
CA TRP A 232 13.26 -1.33 -6.10
C TRP A 232 12.40 -0.12 -5.70
N GLU A 233 13.04 0.98 -5.32
CA GLU A 233 12.34 2.22 -4.92
C GLU A 233 11.49 2.78 -6.07
N ALA A 234 12.00 2.74 -7.31
CA ALA A 234 11.23 3.19 -8.48
C ALA A 234 9.95 2.35 -8.69
N MET A 235 10.04 1.02 -8.59
CA MET A 235 8.86 0.14 -8.66
C MET A 235 7.91 0.39 -7.49
N TYR A 236 8.46 0.61 -6.29
CA TYR A 236 7.67 0.83 -5.09
C TYR A 236 6.93 2.18 -5.15
N PHE A 237 7.56 3.22 -5.68
CA PHE A 237 6.95 4.53 -5.90
C PHE A 237 5.90 4.46 -7.01
N ALA A 238 6.19 3.77 -8.11
CA ALA A 238 5.23 3.60 -9.20
C ALA A 238 3.94 2.95 -8.71
N GLN A 239 4.02 1.90 -7.88
CA GLN A 239 2.81 1.28 -7.34
C GLN A 239 2.08 2.18 -6.35
N PHE A 240 2.76 2.99 -5.53
CA PHE A 240 2.09 3.95 -4.64
C PHE A 240 1.38 5.05 -5.42
N PHE A 241 1.98 5.52 -6.52
CA PHE A 241 1.31 6.46 -7.41
C PHE A 241 0.04 5.84 -7.99
N ALA A 242 0.12 4.60 -8.47
CA ALA A 242 -1.03 3.86 -8.98
C ALA A 242 -2.11 3.63 -7.91
N LEU A 243 -1.70 3.28 -6.69
CA LEU A 243 -2.57 3.09 -5.54
C LEU A 243 -3.35 4.37 -5.20
N GLU A 244 -2.65 5.50 -5.13
CA GLU A 244 -3.25 6.81 -4.85
C GLU A 244 -4.18 7.25 -5.98
N MET A 245 -3.78 7.04 -7.23
CA MET A 245 -4.63 7.24 -8.41
C MET A 245 -5.92 6.42 -8.34
N PHE A 246 -5.86 5.17 -7.89
CA PHE A 246 -7.03 4.30 -7.81
C PHE A 246 -7.97 4.67 -6.68
N PHE A 247 -7.46 4.71 -5.45
CA PHE A 247 -8.30 4.92 -4.27
C PHE A 247 -8.71 6.39 -4.10
N ARG A 248 -7.76 7.34 -4.15
CA ARG A 248 -8.04 8.77 -3.87
C ARG A 248 -8.45 9.52 -5.12
N GLY A 249 -7.92 9.13 -6.27
CA GLY A 249 -8.25 9.73 -7.55
C GLY A 249 -9.58 9.22 -8.10
N TRP A 250 -9.56 8.02 -8.66
CA TRP A 250 -10.66 7.44 -9.41
C TRP A 250 -11.85 7.06 -8.53
N LEU A 251 -11.66 6.25 -7.48
CA LEU A 251 -12.78 5.73 -6.69
C LEU A 251 -13.53 6.85 -5.96
N LEU A 252 -12.81 7.78 -5.31
CA LEU A 252 -13.44 8.96 -4.72
C LEU A 252 -14.08 9.86 -5.78
N GLY A 253 -13.41 10.08 -6.92
CA GLY A 253 -13.97 10.87 -8.02
C GLY A 253 -15.28 10.29 -8.58
N ALA A 254 -15.35 8.97 -8.71
CA ALA A 254 -16.51 8.21 -9.18
C ALA A 254 -17.68 8.26 -8.18
N LEU A 255 -17.38 8.20 -6.88
CA LEU A 255 -18.39 8.11 -5.82
C LEU A 255 -18.82 9.47 -5.26
N ARG A 256 -18.00 10.52 -5.37
CA ARG A 256 -18.21 11.84 -4.75
C ARG A 256 -19.62 12.39 -4.95
N LYS A 257 -20.09 12.41 -6.20
CA LYS A 257 -21.39 13.03 -6.55
C LYS A 257 -22.58 12.24 -5.99
N ASN A 258 -22.40 10.95 -5.72
CA ASN A 258 -23.48 10.07 -5.27
C ASN A 258 -23.43 9.83 -3.76
N LEU A 259 -22.25 9.72 -3.16
CA LEU A 259 -22.08 9.34 -1.75
C LEU A 259 -21.63 10.50 -0.86
N GLY A 260 -21.20 11.65 -1.41
CA GLY A 260 -20.72 12.77 -0.61
C GLY A 260 -19.52 12.37 0.25
N SER A 261 -19.57 12.67 1.54
CA SER A 261 -18.56 12.27 2.52
C SER A 261 -18.50 10.75 2.75
N ALA A 262 -19.62 10.03 2.55
CA ALA A 262 -19.66 8.58 2.67
C ALA A 262 -18.75 7.85 1.67
N ALA A 263 -18.39 8.51 0.56
CA ALA A 263 -17.41 8.01 -0.41
C ALA A 263 -16.04 7.73 0.23
N ILE A 264 -15.64 8.56 1.22
CA ILE A 264 -14.36 8.43 1.93
C ILE A 264 -14.36 7.11 2.70
N PHE A 265 -15.43 6.83 3.45
CA PHE A 265 -15.53 5.62 4.26
C PHE A 265 -15.69 4.37 3.39
N ALA A 266 -16.47 4.46 2.31
CA ALA A 266 -16.60 3.39 1.33
C ALA A 266 -15.27 3.03 0.65
N MET A 267 -14.39 4.02 0.43
CA MET A 267 -13.03 3.83 -0.07
C MET A 267 -12.09 3.25 1.00
N VAL A 268 -12.23 3.69 2.26
CA VAL A 268 -11.36 3.28 3.38
C VAL A 268 -11.47 1.79 3.69
N VAL A 269 -12.66 1.20 3.56
CA VAL A 269 -12.86 -0.25 3.81
C VAL A 269 -11.94 -1.12 2.93
N PRO A 270 -12.03 -1.11 1.60
CA PRO A 270 -11.13 -1.88 0.74
C PRO A 270 -9.67 -1.43 0.85
N TYR A 271 -9.42 -0.13 1.12
CA TYR A 271 -8.05 0.36 1.36
C TYR A 271 -7.42 -0.23 2.64
N CYS A 272 -8.20 -0.42 3.70
CA CYS A 272 -7.75 -1.13 4.90
C CYS A 272 -7.51 -2.61 4.62
N MET A 273 -8.39 -3.24 3.83
CA MET A 273 -8.28 -4.66 3.49
C MET A 273 -7.00 -5.00 2.73
N ILE A 274 -6.51 -4.13 1.84
CA ILE A 274 -5.21 -4.35 1.16
C ILE A 274 -4.00 -4.20 2.10
N HIS A 275 -4.20 -3.74 3.35
CA HIS A 275 -3.18 -3.77 4.39
C HIS A 275 -3.24 -5.04 5.25
N TYR A 276 -4.19 -5.94 5.01
CA TYR A 276 -4.20 -7.23 5.69
C TYR A 276 -2.94 -8.02 5.33
N GLY A 277 -2.35 -8.64 6.34
CA GLY A 277 -1.03 -9.27 6.25
C GLY A 277 0.13 -8.38 6.72
N LYS A 278 -0.08 -7.06 6.84
CA LYS A 278 0.85 -6.17 7.54
C LYS A 278 0.69 -6.25 9.06
N PRO A 279 1.65 -5.74 9.86
CA PRO A 279 1.49 -5.62 11.31
C PRO A 279 0.14 -5.01 11.70
N TYR A 280 -0.53 -5.61 12.67
CA TYR A 280 -1.92 -5.28 13.04
C TYR A 280 -2.15 -3.78 13.26
N LEU A 281 -1.24 -3.10 13.95
CA LEU A 281 -1.35 -1.67 14.22
C LEU A 281 -1.16 -0.81 12.96
N GLU A 282 -0.36 -1.26 11.98
CA GLU A 282 -0.20 -0.58 10.70
C GLU A 282 -1.50 -0.63 9.88
N ALA A 283 -2.17 -1.79 9.84
CA ALA A 283 -3.46 -1.93 9.17
C ALA A 283 -4.54 -1.02 9.79
N ASN A 284 -4.56 -0.87 11.12
CA ASN A 284 -5.44 0.09 11.78
C ASN A 284 -5.05 1.55 11.49
N GLY A 285 -3.75 1.85 11.44
CA GLY A 285 -3.25 3.16 11.02
C GLY A 285 -3.69 3.55 9.60
N ALA A 286 -3.83 2.58 8.70
CA ALA A 286 -4.34 2.80 7.35
C ALA A 286 -5.79 3.32 7.33
N ILE A 287 -6.61 3.00 8.33
CA ILE A 287 -7.97 3.56 8.47
C ILE A 287 -7.89 5.07 8.68
N VAL A 288 -7.11 5.49 9.67
CA VAL A 288 -6.92 6.92 10.01
C VAL A 288 -6.32 7.67 8.83
N ALA A 289 -5.22 7.15 8.26
CA ALA A 289 -4.56 7.75 7.11
C ALA A 289 -5.49 7.83 5.88
N GLY A 290 -6.30 6.79 5.64
CA GLY A 290 -7.28 6.76 4.56
C GLY A 290 -8.37 7.81 4.71
N ILE A 291 -8.89 8.03 5.92
CA ILE A 291 -9.91 9.06 6.19
C ILE A 291 -9.31 10.47 6.02
N VAL A 292 -8.14 10.73 6.60
CA VAL A 292 -7.49 12.05 6.54
C VAL A 292 -7.10 12.41 5.11
N LEU A 293 -6.38 11.51 4.41
CA LEU A 293 -5.91 11.76 3.05
C LEU A 293 -7.06 11.72 2.03
N GLY A 294 -8.06 10.86 2.24
CA GLY A 294 -9.27 10.85 1.42
C GLY A 294 -10.08 12.14 1.54
N SER A 295 -10.23 12.67 2.76
CA SER A 295 -10.87 13.97 2.99
C SER A 295 -10.10 15.12 2.33
N LEU A 296 -8.78 15.10 2.41
CA LEU A 296 -7.92 16.09 1.75
C LEU A 296 -8.05 16.01 0.23
N SER A 297 -8.01 14.80 -0.34
CA SER A 297 -8.12 14.60 -1.79
C SER A 297 -9.48 15.06 -2.32
N MET A 298 -10.58 14.82 -1.59
CA MET A 298 -11.91 15.32 -1.95
C MET A 298 -12.00 16.85 -1.96
N ARG A 299 -11.23 17.52 -1.10
CA ARG A 299 -11.14 18.98 -1.05
C ARG A 299 -10.29 19.56 -2.18
N THR A 300 -9.13 18.97 -2.45
CA THR A 300 -8.14 19.51 -3.40
C THR A 300 -8.25 18.96 -4.82
N LYS A 301 -9.00 17.86 -5.00
CA LYS A 301 -9.01 17.06 -6.23
C LYS A 301 -7.61 16.64 -6.68
N SER A 302 -6.75 16.31 -5.71
CA SER A 302 -5.34 16.03 -5.90
C SER A 302 -4.91 14.80 -5.11
N ILE A 303 -4.13 13.91 -5.72
CA ILE A 303 -3.55 12.73 -5.06
C ILE A 303 -2.15 12.96 -4.49
N TYR A 304 -1.51 14.08 -4.85
CA TYR A 304 -0.07 14.26 -4.68
C TYR A 304 0.35 14.33 -3.22
N SER A 305 -0.47 14.93 -2.34
CA SER A 305 -0.20 14.91 -0.90
C SER A 305 -0.15 13.49 -0.34
N GLY A 306 -1.08 12.62 -0.74
CA GLY A 306 -1.10 11.22 -0.31
C GLY A 306 0.08 10.44 -0.88
N PHE A 307 0.36 10.61 -2.18
CA PHE A 307 1.50 10.01 -2.85
C PHE A 307 2.83 10.39 -2.20
N LEU A 308 3.05 11.67 -1.91
CA LEU A 308 4.26 12.15 -1.25
C LEU A 308 4.42 11.58 0.16
N VAL A 309 3.33 11.43 0.93
CA VAL A 309 3.38 10.79 2.25
C VAL A 309 3.78 9.32 2.10
N HIS A 310 3.16 8.58 1.17
CA HIS A 310 3.48 7.17 0.94
C HIS A 310 4.94 6.96 0.57
N ILE A 311 5.48 7.70 -0.41
CA ILE A 311 6.88 7.52 -0.82
C ILE A 311 7.85 7.96 0.27
N THR A 312 7.50 8.99 1.07
CA THR A 312 8.34 9.40 2.21
C THR A 312 8.40 8.31 3.26
N VAL A 313 7.26 7.68 3.59
CA VAL A 313 7.20 6.55 4.51
C VAL A 313 7.98 5.36 3.96
N ALA A 314 7.71 4.97 2.72
CA ALA A 314 8.35 3.85 2.06
C ALA A 314 9.88 3.98 2.06
N LEU A 315 10.39 5.10 1.53
CA LEU A 315 11.81 5.38 1.42
C LEU A 315 12.46 5.48 2.81
N SER A 316 11.82 6.16 3.76
CA SER A 316 12.39 6.29 5.10
C SER A 316 12.47 4.94 5.81
N MET A 317 11.49 4.05 5.67
CA MET A 317 11.54 2.73 6.28
C MET A 317 12.69 1.88 5.72
N ASP A 318 12.86 1.89 4.40
CA ASP A 318 13.88 1.11 3.73
C ASP A 318 15.29 1.64 4.06
N LEU A 319 15.49 2.96 4.00
CA LEU A 319 16.77 3.59 4.37
C LEU A 319 17.11 3.42 5.85
N LEU A 320 16.15 3.59 6.77
CA LEU A 320 16.39 3.39 8.20
C LEU A 320 16.74 1.93 8.51
N SER A 321 16.07 0.97 7.87
CA SER A 321 16.39 -0.46 8.04
C SER A 321 17.80 -0.77 7.55
N LEU A 322 18.20 -0.26 6.38
CA LEU A 322 19.53 -0.46 5.83
C LEU A 322 20.60 0.22 6.69
N TRP A 323 20.34 1.45 7.16
CA TRP A 323 21.24 2.17 8.04
C TRP A 323 21.48 1.43 9.36
N HIS A 324 20.42 1.01 10.06
CA HIS A 324 20.53 0.33 11.35
C HIS A 324 21.28 -1.00 11.27
N ARG A 325 21.26 -1.65 10.10
CA ARG A 325 21.96 -2.92 9.84
C ARG A 325 23.32 -2.74 9.19
N HIS A 326 23.80 -1.50 9.00
CA HIS A 326 25.02 -1.17 8.26
C HIS A 326 25.07 -1.83 6.88
N ALA A 327 23.92 -1.87 6.20
CA ALA A 327 23.70 -2.59 4.93
C ALA A 327 23.40 -1.65 3.76
N LEU A 328 23.79 -0.37 3.86
CA LEU A 328 23.66 0.55 2.73
C LEU A 328 24.58 0.12 1.58
N PRO A 329 24.16 0.23 0.31
CA PRO A 329 25.00 -0.15 -0.82
C PRO A 329 26.31 0.63 -0.87
N HIS A 330 27.41 -0.06 -1.16
CA HIS A 330 28.73 0.56 -1.33
C HIS A 330 29.19 0.60 -2.80
N VAL A 331 28.50 -0.10 -3.69
CA VAL A 331 28.80 -0.17 -5.13
C VAL A 331 27.58 0.24 -5.96
N TRP A 332 27.82 0.80 -7.15
CA TRP A 332 26.73 1.25 -8.02
C TRP A 332 26.00 0.10 -8.70
N ILE A 333 26.74 -0.88 -9.21
CA ILE A 333 26.22 -2.06 -9.89
C ILE A 333 26.82 -3.27 -9.22
N ALA A 334 25.96 -4.25 -8.89
CA ALA A 334 26.39 -5.50 -8.31
C ALA A 334 27.33 -6.24 -9.28
N PRO A 335 28.42 -6.87 -8.80
CA PRO A 335 29.27 -7.74 -9.63
C PRO A 335 28.46 -8.89 -10.25
#